data_AF-A0A399EJ98-F1
#
_entry.id   AF-A0A399EJ98-F1
#
_cell.length_a   1.000
_cell.length_b   1.000
_cell.length_c   1.000
_cell.angle_alpha   90.00
_cell.angle_beta   90.00
_cell.angle_gamma   90.00
#
_symmetry.space_group_name_H-M   'P 1'
#
loop_
_entity.id
_entity.type
_entity.pdbx_description
1 polymer ?
#
loop_
_entity_poly.entity_id
_entity_poly.type
_entity_poly.pdbx_seq_one_letter_code
_entity_poly.pdbx_strand_id
1 'polypeptide(L)'
;MTTTQPEVPSDLEAARRGLPNLLKHAENVRLHGFEPVLALNRFPDDTPAELALLEAFARQHGLRFARAEVHARGGEGGLELAGAVKEALQTPGTLRFAYELEATLPQKIEAIAARVYGAARVEYTREARKALKQLAKEGCEHLPVVVAKTANSLSDNPRLRGRPEGFGVTVTDLKARCGAGFVVAYMGEVMTMPGLPKTPAAQRIDLDEQGQTVGLS
;
A
#
# COMPACT_ATOMS: atom_id res chain seq x y z
N MET A 1 2.58 20.77 21.01
CA MET A 1 1.42 21.37 20.31
C MET A 1 0.72 20.25 19.57
N THR A 2 -0.35 19.73 20.16
CA THR A 2 -1.28 18.80 19.52
C THR A 2 -1.76 19.45 18.23
N THR A 3 -1.39 18.89 17.09
CA THR A 3 -2.00 19.23 15.81
C THR A 3 -3.44 18.78 15.93
N THR A 4 -4.34 19.69 16.32
CA THR A 4 -5.78 19.47 16.22
C THR A 4 -6.03 19.19 14.74
N GLN A 5 -6.27 17.92 14.41
CA GLN A 5 -6.79 17.60 13.10
C GLN A 5 -8.09 18.40 12.95
N PRO A 6 -8.31 19.06 11.81
CA PRO A 6 -9.56 19.77 11.60
C PRO A 6 -10.71 18.78 11.86
N GLU A 7 -11.72 19.18 12.64
CA GLU A 7 -12.96 18.41 12.79
C GLU A 7 -13.53 18.20 11.39
N VAL A 8 -13.35 16.99 10.84
CA VAL A 8 -13.94 16.61 9.57
C VAL A 8 -15.32 16.07 9.92
N PRO A 9 -16.41 16.76 9.54
CA PRO A 9 -17.74 16.25 9.79
C PRO A 9 -17.91 14.90 9.09
N SER A 10 -18.59 13.97 9.76
CA SER A 10 -18.86 12.63 9.20
C SER A 10 -19.49 12.73 7.81
N ASP A 11 -18.92 12.03 6.85
CA ASP A 11 -19.41 11.90 5.48
C ASP A 11 -19.50 10.41 5.11
N LEU A 12 -20.64 9.82 5.46
CA LEU A 12 -20.91 8.40 5.23
C LEU A 12 -20.84 8.03 3.74
N GLU A 13 -21.20 8.97 2.85
CA GLU A 13 -21.12 8.74 1.41
C GLU A 13 -19.67 8.77 0.91
N ALA A 14 -18.81 9.62 1.45
CA ALA A 14 -17.38 9.54 1.18
C ALA A 14 -16.77 8.23 1.67
N ALA A 15 -17.13 7.78 2.88
CA ALA A 15 -16.70 6.49 3.40
C ALA A 15 -17.14 5.35 2.45
N ARG A 16 -18.41 5.35 2.02
CA ARG A 16 -18.94 4.37 1.06
C ARG A 16 -18.19 4.38 -0.27
N ARG A 17 -17.89 5.56 -0.83
CA ARG A 17 -17.09 5.70 -2.06
C ARG A 17 -15.64 5.20 -1.91
N GLY A 18 -15.11 5.14 -0.69
CA GLY A 18 -13.78 4.63 -0.38
C GLY A 18 -13.69 3.10 -0.27
N LEU A 19 -14.77 2.41 0.08
CA LEU A 19 -14.81 0.96 0.28
C LEU A 19 -14.27 0.11 -0.90
N PRO A 20 -14.47 0.48 -2.17
CA PRO A 20 -13.88 -0.26 -3.30
C PRO A 20 -12.34 -0.36 -3.25
N ASN A 21 -11.66 0.64 -2.67
CA ASN A 21 -10.20 0.57 -2.47
C ASN A 21 -9.83 -0.54 -1.49
N LEU A 22 -10.55 -0.58 -0.35
CA LEU A 22 -10.36 -1.60 0.66
C LEU A 22 -10.64 -3.00 0.09
N LEU A 23 -11.71 -3.15 -0.71
CA LEU A 23 -12.01 -4.39 -1.40
C LEU A 23 -10.85 -4.86 -2.28
N LYS A 24 -10.28 -3.95 -3.08
CA LYS A 24 -9.19 -4.29 -3.99
C LYS A 24 -7.95 -4.76 -3.24
N HIS A 25 -7.64 -4.17 -2.09
CA HIS A 25 -6.56 -4.66 -1.23
C HIS A 25 -6.87 -6.03 -0.63
N ALA A 26 -8.11 -6.29 -0.21
CA ALA A 26 -8.52 -7.63 0.25
C ALA A 26 -8.41 -8.69 -0.87
N GLU A 27 -8.84 -8.35 -2.09
CA GLU A 27 -8.65 -9.19 -3.29
C GLU A 27 -7.15 -9.48 -3.55
N ASN A 28 -6.27 -8.50 -3.34
CA ASN A 28 -4.83 -8.68 -3.52
C ASN A 28 -4.20 -9.58 -2.45
N VAL A 29 -4.70 -9.59 -1.21
CA VAL A 29 -4.25 -10.58 -0.21
C VAL A 29 -4.69 -11.99 -0.63
N ARG A 30 -5.95 -12.14 -1.09
CA ARG A 30 -6.47 -13.41 -1.60
C ARG A 30 -5.76 -13.90 -2.87
N LEU A 31 -5.31 -12.99 -3.73
CA LEU A 31 -4.46 -13.30 -4.88
C LEU A 31 -3.23 -14.12 -4.45
N HIS A 32 -2.63 -13.76 -3.31
CA HIS A 32 -1.47 -14.44 -2.73
C HIS A 32 -1.81 -15.69 -1.91
N GLY A 33 -3.09 -16.06 -1.84
CA GLY A 33 -3.54 -17.31 -1.21
C GLY A 33 -3.83 -17.22 0.27
N PHE A 34 -3.96 -16.02 0.82
CA PHE A 34 -4.28 -15.80 2.23
C PHE A 34 -5.62 -15.10 2.39
N GLU A 35 -6.29 -15.38 3.49
CA GLU A 35 -7.54 -14.69 3.83
C GLU A 35 -7.26 -13.49 4.73
N PRO A 36 -7.61 -12.25 4.32
CA PRO A 36 -7.28 -11.06 5.08
C PRO A 36 -8.12 -10.93 6.36
N VAL A 37 -7.51 -10.33 7.38
CA VAL A 37 -8.19 -9.78 8.56
C VAL A 37 -8.18 -8.26 8.44
N LEU A 38 -9.36 -7.66 8.46
CA LEU A 38 -9.57 -6.22 8.42
C LEU A 38 -9.47 -5.63 9.82
N ALA A 39 -8.39 -4.90 10.08
CA ALA A 39 -8.21 -4.12 11.30
C ALA A 39 -8.68 -2.68 11.08
N LEU A 40 -9.73 -2.27 11.79
CA LEU A 40 -10.15 -0.87 11.83
C LEU A 40 -9.48 -0.17 13.01
N ASN A 41 -8.52 0.72 12.74
CA ASN A 41 -7.98 1.60 13.77
C ASN A 41 -9.01 2.68 14.13
N ARG A 42 -9.50 2.68 15.36
CA ARG A 42 -10.56 3.59 15.79
C ARG A 42 -10.02 4.98 16.12
N PHE A 43 -10.72 6.00 15.63
CA PHE A 43 -10.47 7.40 15.95
C PHE A 43 -11.59 7.97 16.85
N PRO A 44 -11.33 9.04 17.62
CA PRO A 44 -12.34 9.68 18.47
C PRO A 44 -13.58 10.16 17.70
N ASP A 45 -13.38 10.59 16.45
CA ASP A 45 -14.42 11.18 15.62
C ASP A 45 -15.23 10.15 14.81
N ASP A 46 -14.88 8.86 14.88
CA ASP A 46 -15.59 7.79 14.16
C ASP A 46 -17.03 7.65 14.67
N THR A 47 -18.00 7.78 13.76
CA THR A 47 -19.41 7.68 14.13
C THR A 47 -19.90 6.23 14.15
N PRO A 48 -20.92 5.90 14.97
CA PRO A 48 -21.55 4.57 14.94
C PRO A 48 -22.06 4.15 13.54
N ALA A 49 -22.47 5.11 12.71
CA ALA A 49 -22.94 4.86 11.35
C ALA A 49 -21.81 4.41 10.41
N GLU A 50 -20.64 5.04 10.50
CA GLU A 50 -19.45 4.65 9.71
C GLU A 50 -18.92 3.28 10.14
N LEU A 51 -18.90 3.01 11.45
CA LEU A 51 -18.53 1.70 11.99
C LEU A 51 -19.47 0.60 11.48
N ALA A 52 -20.78 0.84 11.54
CA ALA A 52 -21.78 -0.10 11.03
C ALA A 52 -21.66 -0.34 9.52
N LEU A 53 -21.33 0.70 8.74
CA LEU A 53 -21.06 0.58 7.31
C LEU A 53 -19.88 -0.37 7.03
N LEU A 54 -18.78 -0.21 7.76
CA LEU A 54 -17.57 -1.04 7.60
C LEU A 54 -17.82 -2.50 8.02
N GLU A 55 -18.55 -2.73 9.10
CA GLU A 55 -18.94 -4.07 9.55
C GLU A 55 -19.85 -4.77 8.54
N ALA A 56 -20.86 -4.07 8.03
CA ALA A 56 -21.74 -4.59 7.00
C ALA A 56 -20.96 -4.94 5.72
N PHE A 57 -20.03 -4.07 5.31
CA PHE A 57 -19.14 -4.30 4.18
C PHE A 57 -18.26 -5.53 4.40
N ALA A 58 -17.62 -5.66 5.57
CA ALA A 58 -16.80 -6.82 5.89
C ALA A 58 -17.60 -8.11 5.84
N ARG A 59 -18.80 -8.12 6.45
CA ARG A 59 -19.72 -9.27 6.41
C ARG A 59 -20.14 -9.64 5.00
N GLN A 60 -20.49 -8.65 4.17
CA GLN A 60 -20.89 -8.87 2.78
C GLN A 60 -19.79 -9.54 1.95
N HIS A 61 -18.52 -9.21 2.22
CA HIS A 61 -17.38 -9.74 1.48
C HIS A 61 -16.67 -10.92 2.17
N GLY A 62 -17.25 -11.45 3.25
CA GLY A 62 -16.69 -12.57 4.01
C GLY A 62 -15.34 -12.24 4.66
N LEU A 63 -15.10 -10.98 5.00
CA LEU A 63 -13.88 -10.53 5.65
C LEU A 63 -14.02 -10.66 7.17
N ARG A 64 -12.99 -11.19 7.82
CA ARG A 64 -12.86 -11.06 9.28
C ARG A 64 -12.61 -9.59 9.59
N PHE A 65 -13.34 -9.04 10.55
CA PHE A 65 -13.26 -7.64 10.95
C PHE A 65 -12.98 -7.54 12.44
N ALA A 66 -12.06 -6.67 12.80
CA ALA A 66 -11.79 -6.37 14.20
C ALA A 66 -11.52 -4.87 14.37
N ARG A 67 -12.11 -4.29 15.40
CA ARG A 67 -11.79 -2.93 15.84
C ARG A 67 -10.49 -2.95 16.65
N ALA A 68 -9.67 -1.91 16.51
CA ALA A 68 -8.40 -1.76 17.20
C ALA A 68 -8.29 -0.37 17.84
N GLU A 69 -8.07 -0.33 19.15
CA GLU A 69 -7.86 0.89 19.96
C GLU A 69 -6.43 0.90 20.54
N VAL A 70 -5.46 0.30 19.85
CA VAL A 70 -4.09 0.08 20.35
C VAL A 70 -3.32 1.35 20.64
N HIS A 71 -3.65 2.46 19.96
CA HIS A 71 -3.02 3.76 20.23
C HIS A 71 -3.46 4.31 21.60
N ALA A 72 -4.75 4.19 21.94
CA ALA A 72 -5.31 4.74 23.17
C ALA A 72 -5.19 3.78 24.37
N ARG A 73 -5.24 2.46 24.13
CA ARG A 73 -5.32 1.43 25.19
C ARG A 73 -4.19 0.41 25.16
N GLY A 74 -3.16 0.62 24.35
CA GLY A 74 -2.04 -0.31 24.22
C GLY A 74 -2.51 -1.72 23.82
N GLY A 75 -1.92 -2.76 24.43
CA GLY A 75 -2.21 -4.16 24.08
C GLY A 75 -3.67 -4.58 24.33
N GLU A 76 -4.34 -4.00 25.34
CA GLU A 76 -5.74 -4.32 25.65
C GLU A 76 -6.67 -3.92 24.49
N GLY A 77 -6.40 -2.78 23.85
CA GLY A 77 -7.14 -2.30 22.68
C GLY A 77 -6.97 -3.15 21.42
N GLY A 78 -6.12 -4.17 21.45
CA GLY A 78 -5.86 -5.08 20.32
C GLY A 78 -6.37 -6.51 20.51
N LEU A 79 -7.03 -6.83 21.63
CA LEU A 79 -7.45 -8.21 21.94
C LEU A 79 -8.42 -8.79 20.92
N GLU A 80 -9.37 -8.00 20.42
CA GLU A 80 -10.31 -8.40 19.36
C GLU A 80 -9.57 -8.75 18.07
N LEU A 81 -8.64 -7.88 17.65
CA LEU A 81 -7.79 -8.11 16.48
C LEU A 81 -6.91 -9.36 16.65
N ALA A 82 -6.31 -9.55 17.84
CA ALA A 82 -5.51 -10.73 18.13
C ALA A 82 -6.35 -12.02 18.04
N GLY A 83 -7.60 -11.98 18.51
CA GLY A 83 -8.57 -13.07 18.36
C GLY A 83 -8.84 -13.38 16.89
N ALA A 84 -9.18 -12.36 16.08
CA ALA A 84 -9.45 -12.51 14.66
C ALA A 84 -8.24 -13.06 13.87
N VAL A 85 -7.02 -12.64 14.23
CA VAL A 85 -5.77 -13.19 13.66
C VAL A 85 -5.59 -14.65 14.06
N LYS A 86 -5.80 -15.01 15.34
CA LYS A 86 -5.71 -16.40 15.81
C LYS A 86 -6.69 -17.33 15.10
N GLU A 87 -7.89 -16.84 14.81
CA GLU A 87 -8.88 -17.56 14.01
C GLU A 87 -8.44 -17.71 12.55
N ALA A 88 -7.88 -16.65 11.94
CA ALA A 88 -7.37 -16.72 10.58
C ALA A 88 -6.25 -17.77 10.44
N LEU A 89 -5.41 -17.93 11.47
CA LEU A 89 -4.37 -18.97 11.50
C LEU A 89 -4.93 -20.41 11.47
N GLN A 90 -6.20 -20.63 11.79
CA GLN A 90 -6.85 -21.94 11.68
C GLN A 90 -7.16 -22.34 10.24
N THR A 91 -7.09 -21.40 9.29
CA THR A 91 -7.28 -21.64 7.86
C THR A 91 -6.05 -21.15 7.10
N PRO A 92 -4.91 -21.88 7.21
CA PRO A 92 -3.65 -21.42 6.65
C PRO A 92 -3.74 -21.33 5.12
N GLY A 93 -3.25 -20.20 4.59
CA GLY A 93 -3.12 -19.99 3.17
C GLY A 93 -1.94 -20.74 2.56
N THR A 94 -1.95 -20.92 1.25
CA THR A 94 -0.78 -21.37 0.47
C THR A 94 -0.30 -20.22 -0.39
N LEU A 95 0.97 -19.86 -0.23
CA LEU A 95 1.57 -18.75 -0.98
C LEU A 95 1.40 -18.96 -2.49
N ARG A 96 0.84 -17.96 -3.16
CA ARG A 96 0.80 -17.83 -4.61
C ARG A 96 1.47 -16.54 -5.04
N PHE A 97 2.31 -16.60 -6.07
CA PHE A 97 2.92 -15.42 -6.65
C PHE A 97 1.96 -14.71 -7.61
N ALA A 98 2.13 -13.40 -7.76
CA ALA A 98 1.37 -12.62 -8.73
C ALA A 98 1.78 -12.92 -10.18
N TYR A 99 2.93 -13.56 -10.39
CA TYR A 99 3.51 -13.92 -11.67
C TYR A 99 4.38 -15.18 -11.53
N GLU A 100 4.70 -15.82 -12.65
CA GLU A 100 5.65 -16.93 -12.70
C GLU A 100 7.09 -16.43 -12.52
N LEU A 101 7.90 -17.08 -11.69
CA LEU A 101 9.24 -16.61 -11.34
C LEU A 101 10.19 -16.54 -12.55
N GLU A 102 10.02 -17.44 -13.51
CA GLU A 102 10.79 -17.50 -14.76
C GLU A 102 10.23 -16.59 -15.86
N ALA A 103 9.11 -15.90 -15.64
CA ALA A 103 8.55 -14.97 -16.62
C ALA A 103 9.53 -13.82 -16.91
N THR A 104 9.43 -13.25 -18.11
CA THR A 104 10.26 -12.10 -18.51
C THR A 104 9.83 -10.83 -17.75
N LEU A 105 10.71 -9.84 -17.67
CA LEU A 105 10.38 -8.55 -17.02
C LEU A 105 9.06 -7.93 -17.52
N PRO A 106 8.77 -7.85 -18.84
CA PRO A 106 7.49 -7.33 -19.31
C PRO A 106 6.28 -8.13 -18.80
N GLN A 107 6.35 -9.47 -18.85
CA GLN A 107 5.27 -10.34 -18.36
C GLN A 107 5.03 -10.16 -16.86
N LYS A 108 6.09 -10.04 -16.06
CA LYS A 108 6.00 -9.77 -14.62
C LYS A 108 5.35 -8.41 -14.34
N ILE A 109 5.76 -7.38 -15.08
CA ILE A 109 5.20 -6.02 -14.94
C ILE A 109 3.72 -6.01 -15.32
N GLU A 110 3.34 -6.64 -16.44
CA GLU A 110 1.94 -6.76 -16.88
C GLU A 110 1.09 -7.53 -15.85
N ALA A 111 1.61 -8.63 -15.31
CA ALA A 111 0.92 -9.40 -14.28
C ALA A 111 0.69 -8.58 -13.00
N ILE A 112 1.69 -7.82 -12.54
CA ILE A 112 1.52 -6.90 -11.40
C ILE A 112 0.48 -5.83 -11.73
N ALA A 113 0.60 -5.18 -12.88
CA ALA A 113 -0.29 -4.09 -13.29
C ALA A 113 -1.75 -4.55 -13.40
N ALA A 114 -2.00 -5.68 -14.07
CA ALA A 114 -3.35 -6.21 -14.26
C ALA A 114 -3.93 -6.79 -12.96
N ARG A 115 -3.18 -7.67 -12.28
CA ARG A 115 -3.72 -8.45 -11.16
C ARG A 115 -3.72 -7.66 -9.85
N VAL A 116 -2.64 -6.94 -9.55
CA VAL A 116 -2.49 -6.21 -8.28
C VAL A 116 -3.10 -4.81 -8.37
N TYR A 117 -2.82 -4.05 -9.44
CA TYR A 117 -3.30 -2.68 -9.55
C TYR A 117 -4.70 -2.58 -10.18
N GLY A 118 -5.03 -3.49 -11.10
CA GLY A 118 -6.25 -3.39 -11.92
C GLY A 118 -6.09 -2.48 -13.14
N ALA A 119 -4.86 -2.28 -13.60
CA ALA A 119 -4.58 -1.51 -14.81
C ALA A 119 -5.03 -2.27 -16.06
N ALA A 120 -5.56 -1.54 -17.04
CA ALA A 120 -6.01 -2.09 -18.31
C ALA A 120 -4.85 -2.38 -19.28
N ARG A 121 -3.73 -1.65 -19.16
CA ARG A 121 -2.57 -1.77 -20.04
C ARG A 121 -1.30 -1.23 -19.39
N VAL A 122 -0.16 -1.70 -19.89
CA VAL A 122 1.17 -1.18 -19.57
C VAL A 122 1.77 -0.54 -20.81
N GLU A 123 2.22 0.70 -20.68
CA GLU A 123 2.92 1.43 -21.71
C GLU A 123 4.40 1.59 -21.32
N TYR A 124 5.29 1.60 -22.31
CA TYR A 124 6.73 1.73 -22.09
C TYR A 124 7.27 2.90 -22.91
N THR A 125 7.96 3.81 -22.24
CA THR A 125 8.72 4.88 -22.90
C THR A 125 9.85 4.32 -23.76
N ARG A 126 10.44 5.17 -24.61
CA ARG A 126 11.59 4.78 -25.43
C ARG A 126 12.77 4.36 -24.55
N GLU A 127 12.97 5.05 -23.43
CA GLU A 127 14.01 4.83 -22.43
C GLU A 127 13.80 3.47 -21.75
N ALA A 128 12.59 3.18 -21.27
CA ALA A 128 12.24 1.89 -20.68
C ALA A 128 12.44 0.72 -21.67
N ARG A 129 12.06 0.89 -22.93
CA ARG A 129 12.29 -0.14 -23.98
C ARG A 129 13.78 -0.38 -24.23
N LYS A 130 14.62 0.66 -24.17
CA LYS A 130 16.08 0.50 -24.26
C LYS A 130 16.64 -0.23 -23.04
N ALA A 131 16.19 0.15 -21.84
CA ALA A 131 16.60 -0.49 -20.59
C ALA A 131 16.25 -1.98 -20.58
N LEU A 132 15.03 -2.37 -20.98
CA LEU A 132 14.63 -3.78 -21.11
C LEU A 132 15.58 -4.59 -22.01
N LYS A 133 15.91 -4.07 -23.19
CA LYS A 133 16.85 -4.73 -24.12
C LYS A 133 18.24 -4.87 -23.52
N GLN A 134 18.69 -3.89 -22.75
CA GLN A 134 20.00 -3.93 -22.11
C GLN A 134 20.01 -4.95 -20.96
N LEU A 135 18.98 -4.96 -20.12
CA LEU A 135 18.81 -5.92 -19.03
C LEU A 135 18.78 -7.37 -19.52
N ALA A 136 18.15 -7.63 -20.67
CA ALA A 136 18.16 -8.95 -21.29
C ALA A 136 19.58 -9.40 -21.70
N LYS A 137 20.37 -8.50 -22.29
CA LYS A 137 21.79 -8.77 -22.63
C LYS A 137 22.66 -9.02 -21.39
N GLU A 138 22.31 -8.40 -20.27
CA GLU A 138 23.00 -8.53 -18.98
C GLU A 138 22.54 -9.76 -18.18
N GLY A 139 21.64 -10.59 -18.73
CA GLY A 139 21.12 -11.78 -18.05
C GLY A 139 20.15 -11.46 -16.89
N CYS A 140 19.61 -10.24 -16.84
CA CYS A 140 18.71 -9.78 -15.79
C CYS A 140 17.22 -9.95 -16.14
N GLU A 141 16.89 -10.58 -17.27
CA GLU A 141 15.52 -10.69 -17.80
C GLU A 141 14.56 -11.50 -16.91
N HIS A 142 15.09 -12.47 -16.17
CA HIS A 142 14.30 -13.35 -15.30
C HIS A 142 14.38 -12.95 -13.82
N LEU A 143 14.99 -11.81 -13.50
CA LEU A 143 14.99 -11.33 -12.12
C LEU A 143 13.57 -10.93 -11.66
N PRO A 144 13.27 -11.00 -10.35
CA PRO A 144 12.10 -10.38 -9.75
C PRO A 144 12.00 -8.89 -10.08
N VAL A 145 10.77 -8.36 -10.06
CA VAL A 145 10.49 -6.94 -10.33
C VAL A 145 9.99 -6.25 -9.07
N VAL A 146 10.59 -5.11 -8.76
CA VAL A 146 10.11 -4.15 -7.76
C VAL A 146 9.59 -2.93 -8.49
N VAL A 147 8.31 -2.61 -8.33
CA VAL A 147 7.71 -1.44 -8.97
C VAL A 147 7.84 -0.23 -8.05
N ALA A 148 8.52 0.80 -8.54
CA ALA A 148 8.55 2.12 -7.93
C ALA A 148 7.45 2.98 -8.56
N LYS A 149 6.41 3.30 -7.78
CA LYS A 149 5.30 4.16 -8.20
C LYS A 149 4.75 4.95 -7.00
N THR A 150 3.83 5.87 -7.24
CA THR A 150 3.12 6.56 -6.14
C THR A 150 2.39 5.57 -5.21
N ALA A 151 2.48 5.81 -3.90
CA ALA A 151 1.76 5.05 -2.89
C ALA A 151 0.30 5.50 -2.71
N ASN A 152 -0.06 6.67 -3.25
CA ASN A 152 -1.36 7.31 -3.00
C ASN A 152 -2.50 6.85 -3.92
N SER A 153 -2.22 5.93 -4.84
CA SER A 153 -3.17 5.40 -5.82
C SER A 153 -2.83 3.95 -6.15
N LEU A 154 -3.80 3.16 -6.61
CA LEU A 154 -3.53 1.90 -7.30
C LEU A 154 -2.84 2.15 -8.66
N SER A 155 -3.12 3.28 -9.30
CA SER A 155 -2.46 3.71 -10.55
C SER A 155 -1.07 4.30 -10.31
N ASP A 156 -0.45 4.80 -11.37
CA ASP A 156 0.76 5.62 -11.34
C ASP A 156 0.46 7.14 -11.17
N ASN A 157 -0.82 7.53 -11.15
CA ASN A 157 -1.27 8.91 -10.93
C ASN A 157 -1.78 9.11 -9.49
N PRO A 158 -1.12 9.94 -8.67
CA PRO A 158 -1.47 10.14 -7.26
C PRO A 158 -2.84 10.79 -7.03
N ARG A 159 -3.46 11.36 -8.07
CA ARG A 159 -4.76 12.03 -7.98
C ARG A 159 -5.94 11.06 -8.09
N LEU A 160 -5.72 9.87 -8.66
CA LEU A 160 -6.77 8.85 -8.83
C LEU A 160 -6.94 8.06 -7.53
N ARG A 161 -7.87 8.49 -6.67
CA ARG A 161 -8.16 7.86 -5.37
C ARG A 161 -9.22 6.74 -5.51
N GLY A 162 -9.36 5.93 -4.47
CA GLY A 162 -10.34 4.83 -4.46
C GLY A 162 -9.85 3.64 -5.29
N ARG A 163 -10.77 3.00 -6.02
CA ARG A 163 -10.48 1.94 -6.99
C ARG A 163 -10.67 2.51 -8.41
N PRO A 164 -9.66 3.16 -9.02
CA PRO A 164 -9.78 3.60 -10.40
C PRO A 164 -9.88 2.39 -11.34
N GLU A 165 -10.58 2.57 -12.46
CA GLU A 165 -10.76 1.53 -13.48
C GLU A 165 -10.38 2.08 -14.87
N GLY A 166 -10.03 1.20 -15.81
CA GLY A 166 -9.71 1.57 -17.18
C GLY A 166 -8.41 2.38 -17.36
N PHE A 167 -7.61 2.55 -16.31
CA PHE A 167 -6.35 3.29 -16.37
C PHE A 167 -5.22 2.44 -16.96
N GLY A 168 -4.29 3.09 -17.68
CA GLY A 168 -3.01 2.51 -18.04
C GLY A 168 -1.94 2.91 -17.03
N VAL A 169 -0.83 2.17 -16.99
CA VAL A 169 0.39 2.58 -16.27
C VAL A 169 1.54 2.73 -17.26
N THR A 170 2.42 3.69 -17.02
CA THR A 170 3.56 3.97 -17.90
C THR A 170 4.87 3.68 -17.19
N VAL A 171 5.64 2.73 -17.71
CA VAL A 171 7.01 2.45 -17.29
C VAL A 171 7.94 3.44 -17.96
N THR A 172 8.64 4.24 -17.14
CA THR A 172 9.52 5.32 -17.59
C THR A 172 10.99 4.89 -17.67
N ASP A 173 11.43 4.01 -16.78
CA ASP A 173 12.80 3.49 -16.72
C ASP A 173 12.85 2.14 -16.00
N LEU A 174 13.93 1.36 -16.21
CA LEU A 174 14.21 0.13 -15.46
C LEU A 174 15.68 0.07 -15.05
N LYS A 175 15.95 -0.31 -13.79
CA LYS A 175 17.32 -0.43 -13.26
C LYS A 175 17.51 -1.73 -12.48
N ALA A 176 18.51 -2.52 -12.87
CA ALA A 176 18.91 -3.68 -12.10
C ALA A 176 19.59 -3.28 -10.78
N ARG A 177 19.27 -4.01 -9.72
CA ARG A 177 19.99 -4.02 -8.44
C ARG A 177 20.62 -5.40 -8.28
N CYS A 178 21.66 -5.67 -9.06
CA CYS A 178 22.22 -7.02 -9.20
C CYS A 178 22.64 -7.65 -7.87
N GLY A 179 23.21 -6.88 -6.95
CA GLY A 179 23.55 -7.38 -5.60
C GLY A 179 22.34 -7.81 -4.77
N ALA A 180 21.19 -7.17 -4.97
CA ALA A 180 19.95 -7.51 -4.27
C ALA A 180 19.07 -8.50 -5.07
N GLY A 181 19.43 -8.81 -6.32
CA GLY A 181 18.75 -9.81 -7.13
C GLY A 181 17.38 -9.39 -7.68
N PHE A 182 17.14 -8.11 -7.99
CA PHE A 182 15.89 -7.66 -8.61
C PHE A 182 16.07 -6.47 -9.57
N VAL A 183 15.07 -6.20 -10.39
CA VAL A 183 14.97 -5.02 -11.26
C VAL A 183 13.92 -4.06 -10.71
N VAL A 184 14.26 -2.78 -10.60
CA VAL A 184 13.30 -1.72 -10.28
C VAL A 184 12.68 -1.20 -11.57
N ALA A 185 11.35 -1.27 -11.69
CA ALA A 185 10.59 -0.63 -12.76
C ALA A 185 9.98 0.67 -12.23
N TYR A 186 10.33 1.80 -12.85
CA TYR A 186 9.82 3.11 -12.45
C TYR A 186 8.54 3.43 -13.23
N MET A 187 7.46 3.78 -12.52
CA MET A 187 6.19 4.19 -13.10
C MET A 187 5.76 5.55 -12.55
N GLY A 188 5.46 6.49 -13.45
CA GLY A 188 5.19 7.88 -13.09
C GLY A 188 6.40 8.60 -12.48
N GLU A 189 6.15 9.72 -11.81
CA GLU A 189 7.17 10.46 -11.07
C GLU A 189 7.36 9.83 -9.67
N VAL A 190 8.56 9.30 -9.42
CA VAL A 190 8.94 8.73 -8.12
C VAL A 190 10.01 9.61 -7.48
N MET A 191 9.73 10.11 -6.28
CA MET A 191 10.69 10.88 -5.49
C MET A 191 11.68 9.92 -4.81
N THR A 192 12.93 9.88 -5.28
CA THR A 192 13.99 9.05 -4.68
C THR A 192 14.82 9.79 -3.64
N MET A 193 14.67 11.11 -3.54
CA MET A 193 15.38 11.96 -2.59
C MET A 193 14.41 13.01 -2.04
N PRO A 194 13.78 12.76 -0.88
CA PRO A 194 12.88 13.73 -0.28
C PRO A 194 13.67 14.95 0.22
N GLY A 195 13.13 16.14 -0.02
CA GLY A 195 13.68 17.39 0.50
C GLY A 195 13.23 17.65 1.94
N LEU A 196 13.87 18.63 2.58
CA LEU A 196 13.41 19.15 3.87
C LEU A 196 12.18 20.05 3.70
N PRO A 197 11.24 20.06 4.66
CA PRO A 197 10.12 21.01 4.65
C PRO A 197 10.61 22.42 4.98
N LYS A 198 9.77 23.44 4.73
CA LYS A 198 10.08 24.85 5.03
C LYS A 198 10.55 25.09 6.47
N THR A 199 10.00 24.33 7.42
CA THR A 199 10.38 24.35 8.84
C THR A 199 10.76 22.93 9.26
N PRO A 200 12.03 22.53 9.12
CA PRO A 200 12.51 21.20 9.49
C PRO A 200 12.33 20.91 10.97
N ALA A 201 12.04 19.65 11.32
CA ALA A 201 11.98 19.22 12.72
C ALA A 201 13.31 19.48 13.46
N ALA A 202 14.44 19.46 12.73
CA ALA A 202 15.77 19.75 13.26
C ALA A 202 15.88 21.12 13.98
N GLN A 203 15.02 22.09 13.67
CA GLN A 203 14.99 23.38 14.39
C GLN A 203 14.43 23.27 15.81
N ARG A 204 13.77 22.15 16.15
CA ARG A 204 13.17 21.90 17.48
C ARG A 204 13.89 20.81 18.26
N ILE A 205 14.88 20.14 17.65
CA ILE A 205 15.63 19.08 18.30
C ILE A 205 16.70 19.72 19.19
N ASP A 206 16.70 19.39 20.48
CA ASP A 206 17.69 19.88 21.44
C ASP A 206 17.88 18.90 22.61
N LEU A 207 18.76 19.24 23.54
CA LEU A 207 18.89 18.61 24.86
C LEU A 207 18.43 19.60 25.94
N ASP A 208 17.59 19.16 26.86
CA ASP A 208 17.24 19.95 28.04
C ASP A 208 18.39 20.03 29.06
N GLU A 209 18.18 20.77 30.15
CA GLU A 209 19.17 20.97 31.21
C GLU A 209 19.62 19.67 31.90
N GLN A 210 18.82 18.60 31.78
CA GLN A 210 19.09 17.28 32.32
C GLN A 210 19.73 16.34 31.29
N GLY A 211 20.04 16.85 30.09
CA GLY A 211 20.59 16.08 28.98
C GLY A 211 19.59 15.17 28.29
N GLN A 212 18.28 15.40 28.46
CA GLN A 212 17.24 14.63 27.78
C GLN A 212 16.90 15.27 26.43
N THR A 213 16.70 14.41 25.42
CA THR A 213 16.33 14.85 24.07
C THR A 213 14.92 15.40 24.01
N VAL A 214 14.77 16.60 23.45
CA VAL A 214 13.47 17.23 23.17
C VAL A 214 13.26 17.39 21.65
N GLY A 215 12.01 17.33 21.21
CA GLY A 215 11.62 17.63 19.82
C GLY A 215 11.91 16.55 18.76
N LEU A 216 12.29 15.33 19.18
CA LEU A 216 12.62 14.21 18.29
C LEU A 216 11.40 13.36 17.87
N SER A 217 10.35 13.29 18.71
CA SER A 217 9.12 12.49 18.51
C SER A 217 7.86 13.30 18.75
#